data_AF-A0A3F3PH01-F1
#
_entry.id   AF-A0A3F3PH01-F1
#
_cell.length_a   1.000
_cell.length_b   1.000
_cell.length_c   1.000
_cell.angle_alpha   90.00
_cell.angle_beta   90.00
_cell.angle_gamma   90.00
#
_symmetry.space_group_name_H-M   'P 1'
#
loop_
_entity.id
_entity.type
_entity.pdbx_description
1 polymer ?
#
loop_
_entity_poly.entity_id
_entity_poly.type
_entity_poly.pdbx_seq_one_letter_code
_entity_poly.pdbx_strand_id
1 'polypeptide(L)'
;MCDPPTATPLCSPPVSLGEEETLRSFARLAGTCQEVLDAYGRQAREFRAAKQDLQRVQDELTSVKGVSDILFTLVENLWALVCACRDGNDELLSQTTLEVVLDATIGRLDSQSLREAQETLRRENQQLRDLLLAATG
;
A
#
# COMPACT_ATOMS: atom_id res chain seq x y z
N MET A 1 -0.70 36.91 -81.26
CA MET A 1 0.23 35.86 -80.77
C MET A 1 0.86 36.38 -79.50
N CYS A 2 0.67 35.67 -78.38
CA CYS A 2 1.56 35.55 -77.21
C CYS A 2 0.71 35.06 -76.03
N ASP A 3 0.63 33.74 -75.86
CA ASP A 3 0.17 33.10 -74.63
C ASP A 3 1.26 33.19 -73.54
N PRO A 4 0.91 33.26 -72.24
CA PRO A 4 1.89 33.19 -71.16
C PRO A 4 2.30 31.73 -70.87
N PRO A 5 3.52 31.47 -70.36
CA PRO A 5 3.98 30.11 -70.13
C PRO A 5 3.38 29.53 -68.85
N THR A 6 2.78 28.35 -69.00
CA THR A 6 2.29 27.49 -67.93
C THR A 6 3.44 27.06 -67.03
N ALA A 7 3.43 27.49 -65.76
CA ALA A 7 4.35 27.03 -64.73
C ALA A 7 4.18 25.52 -64.51
N THR A 8 5.24 24.77 -64.80
CA THR A 8 5.33 23.34 -64.53
C THR A 8 5.54 23.14 -63.02
N PRO A 9 4.74 22.32 -62.32
CA PRO A 9 5.02 22.01 -60.94
C PRO A 9 6.27 21.14 -60.87
N LEU A 10 7.26 21.57 -60.09
CA LEU A 10 8.43 20.77 -59.73
C LEU A 10 7.94 19.51 -59.02
N CYS A 11 7.94 18.41 -59.76
CA CYS A 11 7.67 17.07 -59.24
C CYS A 11 8.82 16.73 -58.28
N SER A 12 8.53 16.68 -56.98
CA SER A 12 9.43 16.13 -55.98
C SER A 12 9.84 14.71 -56.40
N PRO A 13 11.12 14.32 -56.28
CA PRO A 13 11.53 12.98 -56.64
C PRO A 13 10.80 11.95 -55.77
N PRO A 14 10.45 10.78 -56.32
CA PRO A 14 9.87 9.71 -55.52
C PRO A 14 10.92 9.28 -54.48
N VAL A 15 10.55 9.38 -53.20
CA VAL A 15 11.31 8.86 -52.07
C VAL A 15 11.66 7.41 -52.39
N SER A 16 12.94 7.03 -52.25
CA SER A 16 13.37 5.69 -52.67
C SER A 16 12.65 4.66 -51.81
N LEU A 17 12.24 3.53 -52.41
CA LEU A 17 11.49 2.47 -51.72
C LEU A 17 12.18 2.01 -50.40
N GLY A 18 13.52 2.09 -50.34
CA GLY A 18 14.32 1.77 -49.15
C GLY A 18 14.32 2.85 -48.05
N GLU A 19 14.13 4.13 -48.39
CA GLU A 19 13.96 5.22 -47.41
C GLU A 19 12.58 5.14 -46.74
N GLU A 20 11.56 4.75 -47.50
CA GLU A 20 10.21 4.53 -46.95
C GLU A 20 10.15 3.33 -46.01
N GLU A 21 10.88 2.26 -46.31
CA GLU A 21 10.93 1.03 -45.52
C GLU A 21 11.77 1.19 -44.25
N THR A 22 12.85 1.98 -44.31
CA THR A 22 13.61 2.38 -43.11
C THR A 22 12.81 3.32 -42.21
N LEU A 23 12.10 4.32 -42.75
CA LEU A 23 11.18 5.17 -41.99
C LEU A 23 10.05 4.36 -41.32
N ARG A 24 9.47 3.38 -42.02
CA ARG A 24 8.49 2.44 -41.44
C ARG A 24 9.08 1.61 -40.31
N SER A 25 10.34 1.19 -40.43
CA SER A 25 11.05 0.42 -39.41
C SER A 25 11.32 1.25 -38.15
N PHE A 26 11.74 2.51 -38.30
CA PHE A 26 11.89 3.46 -37.20
C PHE A 26 10.57 3.80 -36.52
N ALA A 27 9.49 4.01 -37.28
CA ALA A 27 8.16 4.25 -36.73
C ALA A 27 7.65 3.04 -35.93
N ARG A 28 7.90 1.81 -36.41
CA ARG A 28 7.60 0.58 -35.67
C ARG A 28 8.41 0.46 -34.38
N LEU A 29 9.71 0.77 -34.43
CA LEU A 29 10.58 0.76 -33.25
C LEU A 29 10.15 1.81 -32.22
N ALA A 30 9.80 3.02 -32.67
CA ALA A 30 9.27 4.06 -31.79
C ALA A 30 7.94 3.62 -31.15
N GLY A 31 7.06 2.98 -31.93
CA GLY A 31 5.82 2.40 -31.43
C GLY A 31 6.04 1.33 -30.36
N THR A 32 6.92 0.36 -30.61
CA THR A 32 7.24 -0.67 -29.61
C THR A 32 7.96 -0.10 -28.39
N CYS A 33 8.84 0.89 -28.55
CA CYS A 33 9.43 1.60 -27.42
C CYS A 33 8.36 2.30 -26.56
N GLN A 34 7.37 2.94 -27.18
CA GLN A 34 6.26 3.57 -26.47
C GLN A 34 5.40 2.53 -25.74
N GLU A 35 5.08 1.41 -26.38
CA GLU A 35 4.33 0.31 -25.76
C GLU A 35 5.08 -0.26 -24.53
N VAL A 36 6.40 -0.39 -24.61
CA VAL A 36 7.25 -0.82 -23.49
C VAL A 36 7.23 0.19 -22.36
N LEU A 37 7.32 1.49 -22.65
CA LEU A 37 7.22 2.54 -21.64
C LEU A 37 5.85 2.56 -20.96
N ASP A 38 4.77 2.41 -21.72
CA ASP A 38 3.42 2.36 -21.20
C ASP A 38 3.18 1.10 -20.36
N ALA A 39 3.70 -0.05 -20.79
CA ALA A 39 3.68 -1.29 -20.03
C ALA A 39 4.44 -1.15 -18.71
N TYR A 40 5.63 -0.56 -18.74
CA TYR A 40 6.40 -0.26 -17.54
C TYR A 40 5.65 0.70 -16.61
N GLY A 41 5.01 1.74 -17.15
CA GLY A 41 4.20 2.68 -16.37
C GLY A 41 2.96 2.04 -15.73
N ARG A 42 2.34 1.05 -16.38
CA ARG A 42 1.27 0.23 -15.79
C ARG A 42 1.83 -0.65 -14.66
N GLN A 43 2.90 -1.39 -14.93
CA GLN A 43 3.54 -2.27 -13.94
C GLN A 43 4.03 -1.50 -12.71
N ALA A 44 4.58 -0.29 -12.88
CA ALA A 44 5.01 0.56 -11.78
C ALA A 44 3.85 1.09 -10.92
N ARG A 45 2.64 1.22 -11.48
CA ARG A 45 1.42 1.56 -10.73
C ARG A 45 0.90 0.35 -9.97
N GLU A 46 0.81 -0.80 -10.64
CA GLU A 46 0.39 -2.07 -10.03
C GLU A 46 1.31 -2.46 -8.87
N PHE A 47 2.63 -2.34 -9.05
CA PHE A 47 3.60 -2.60 -7.98
C PHE A 47 3.41 -1.66 -6.77
N ARG A 48 3.13 -0.37 -7.02
CA ARG A 48 2.85 0.60 -5.95
C ARG A 48 1.56 0.24 -5.20
N ALA A 49 0.50 -0.13 -5.92
CA ALA A 49 -0.75 -0.58 -5.32
C ALA A 49 -0.54 -1.85 -4.47
N ALA A 50 0.11 -2.87 -5.03
CA ALA A 50 0.42 -4.12 -4.31
C ALA A 50 1.28 -3.87 -3.06
N LYS A 51 2.23 -2.94 -3.12
CA LYS A 51 3.04 -2.54 -1.95
C LYS A 51 2.19 -1.87 -0.86
N GLN A 52 1.24 -1.01 -1.24
CA GLN A 52 0.31 -0.38 -0.29
C GLN A 52 -0.61 -1.41 0.36
N ASP A 53 -1.13 -2.35 -0.43
CA ASP A 53 -1.99 -3.43 0.07
C ASP A 53 -1.23 -4.34 1.04
N LEU A 54 0.01 -4.72 0.70
CA LEU A 54 0.86 -5.52 1.58
C LEU A 54 1.13 -4.81 2.92
N GLN A 55 1.44 -3.51 2.87
CA GLN A 55 1.63 -2.72 4.10
C GLN A 55 0.36 -2.71 4.95
N ARG A 56 -0.81 -2.51 4.34
CA ARG A 56 -2.09 -2.53 5.05
C ARG A 56 -2.35 -3.88 5.72
N VAL A 57 -2.17 -4.98 4.99
CA VAL A 57 -2.35 -6.33 5.55
C VAL A 57 -1.37 -6.59 6.70
N GLN A 58 -0.14 -6.10 6.59
CA GLN A 58 0.85 -6.23 7.65
C GLN A 58 0.49 -5.42 8.90
N ASP A 59 -0.07 -4.22 8.73
CA ASP A 59 -0.59 -3.39 9.83
C ASP A 59 -1.78 -4.09 10.52
N GLU A 60 -2.73 -4.62 9.74
CA GLU A 60 -3.89 -5.39 10.25
C GLU A 60 -3.42 -6.65 11.02
N LEU A 61 -2.46 -7.40 10.47
CA LEU A 61 -1.89 -8.58 11.13
C LEU A 61 -1.23 -8.23 12.46
N THR A 62 -0.51 -7.10 12.51
CA THR A 62 0.17 -6.65 13.74
C THR A 62 -0.84 -6.25 14.81
N SER A 63 -1.93 -5.58 14.43
CA SER A 63 -3.04 -5.25 15.33
C SER A 63 -3.70 -6.54 15.88
N VAL A 64 -4.10 -7.46 15.01
CA VAL A 64 -4.73 -8.73 15.41
C VAL A 64 -3.83 -9.56 16.31
N LYS A 65 -2.52 -9.60 16.04
CA LYS A 65 -1.56 -10.28 16.91
C LYS A 65 -1.51 -9.65 18.30
N GLY A 66 -1.42 -8.32 18.38
CA GLY A 66 -1.40 -7.61 19.66
C GLY A 66 -2.64 -7.88 20.52
N VAL A 67 -3.83 -7.89 19.91
CA VAL A 67 -5.07 -8.26 20.61
C VAL A 67 -5.05 -9.73 21.04
N SER A 68 -4.62 -10.63 20.15
CA SER A 68 -4.55 -12.07 20.44
C SER A 68 -3.65 -12.35 21.65
N ASP A 69 -2.47 -11.74 21.73
CA ASP A 69 -1.53 -11.92 22.84
C ASP A 69 -2.14 -11.47 24.18
N ILE A 70 -2.92 -10.39 24.18
CA ILE A 70 -3.64 -9.91 25.37
C ILE A 70 -4.70 -10.93 25.81
N LEU A 71 -5.50 -11.44 24.86
CA LEU A 71 -6.54 -12.43 25.14
C LEU A 71 -5.97 -13.78 25.60
N PHE A 72 -4.86 -14.23 25.01
CA PHE A 72 -4.14 -15.42 25.46
C PHE A 72 -3.67 -15.26 26.91
N THR A 73 -3.09 -14.12 27.25
CA THR A 73 -2.67 -13.84 28.64
C THR A 73 -3.87 -13.89 29.60
N LEU A 74 -5.03 -13.35 29.20
CA LEU A 74 -6.24 -13.41 30.03
C LEU A 74 -6.66 -14.87 30.27
N VAL A 75 -6.68 -15.69 29.23
CA VAL A 75 -7.04 -17.11 29.35
C VAL A 75 -6.07 -17.84 30.29
N GLU A 76 -4.77 -17.59 30.17
CA GLU A 76 -3.75 -18.15 31.07
C GLU A 76 -3.97 -17.73 32.52
N ASN A 77 -4.26 -16.44 32.77
CA ASN A 77 -4.53 -15.93 34.10
C ASN A 77 -5.79 -16.55 34.71
N LEU A 78 -6.89 -16.62 33.95
CA LEU A 78 -8.13 -17.24 34.41
C LEU A 78 -7.92 -18.74 34.68
N TRP A 79 -7.16 -19.43 33.83
CA TRP A 79 -6.84 -20.84 34.04
C TRP A 79 -6.00 -21.06 35.30
N ALA A 80 -5.01 -20.19 35.56
CA ALA A 80 -4.20 -20.23 36.76
C ALA A 80 -5.04 -20.03 38.03
N LEU A 81 -6.01 -19.10 38.00
CA LEU A 81 -6.95 -18.88 39.11
C LEU A 81 -7.80 -20.13 39.40
N VAL A 82 -8.35 -20.75 38.35
CA VAL A 82 -9.13 -22.00 38.49
C VAL A 82 -8.28 -23.11 39.09
N CYS A 83 -7.04 -23.26 38.64
CA CYS A 83 -6.12 -24.25 39.19
C CYS A 83 -5.81 -23.99 40.66
N ALA A 84 -5.54 -22.74 41.03
CA ALA A 84 -5.23 -22.36 42.41
C ALA A 84 -6.39 -22.66 43.38
N CYS A 85 -7.63 -22.45 42.96
CA CYS A 85 -8.77 -22.80 43.80
C CYS A 85 -9.03 -24.30 43.89
N ARG A 86 -8.79 -25.05 42.81
CA ARG A 86 -8.81 -26.52 42.88
C ARG A 86 -7.81 -27.05 43.93
N ASP A 87 -6.69 -26.35 44.10
CA ASP A 87 -5.65 -26.69 45.07
C ASP A 87 -5.97 -26.19 46.50
N GLY A 88 -7.20 -25.71 46.74
CA GLY A 88 -7.72 -25.34 48.05
C GLY A 88 -7.53 -23.87 48.43
N ASN A 89 -7.13 -23.02 47.49
CA ASN A 89 -6.91 -21.59 47.73
C ASN A 89 -8.11 -20.75 47.25
N ASP A 90 -9.28 -20.96 47.88
CA ASP A 90 -10.57 -20.38 47.46
C ASP A 90 -10.60 -18.84 47.47
N GLU A 91 -9.72 -18.19 48.25
CA GLU A 91 -9.57 -16.72 48.26
C GLU A 91 -9.13 -16.15 46.90
N LEU A 92 -8.45 -16.95 46.06
CA LEU A 92 -7.99 -16.52 44.74
C LEU A 92 -9.11 -16.45 43.68
N LEU A 93 -10.20 -17.20 43.80
CA LEU A 93 -11.41 -17.03 42.98
C LEU A 93 -12.40 -16.05 43.63
N SER A 94 -11.93 -15.15 44.51
CA SER A 94 -12.79 -14.06 44.94
C SER A 94 -13.22 -13.22 43.74
N GLN A 95 -14.43 -12.66 43.83
CA GLN A 95 -14.94 -11.72 42.84
C GLN A 95 -13.96 -10.57 42.60
N THR A 96 -13.31 -10.09 43.67
CA THR A 96 -12.32 -9.01 43.62
C THR A 96 -11.08 -9.40 42.80
N THR A 97 -10.57 -10.63 42.94
CA THR A 97 -9.42 -11.07 42.14
C THR A 97 -9.77 -11.15 40.66
N LEU A 98 -10.97 -11.65 40.34
CA LEU A 98 -11.45 -11.72 38.96
C LEU A 98 -11.62 -10.32 38.35
N GLU A 99 -12.23 -9.39 39.09
CA GLU A 99 -12.37 -7.98 38.69
C GLU A 99 -11.00 -7.37 38.36
N VAL A 100 -9.99 -7.56 39.21
CA VAL A 100 -8.64 -7.05 38.97
C VAL A 100 -8.02 -7.61 37.69
N VAL A 101 -8.17 -8.91 37.41
CA VAL A 101 -7.64 -9.53 36.19
C VAL A 101 -8.36 -9.03 34.93
N LEU A 102 -9.67 -8.86 35.01
CA LEU A 102 -10.47 -8.32 33.91
C LEU A 102 -10.13 -6.85 33.65
N ASP A 103 -10.09 -6.02 34.69
CA ASP A 103 -9.73 -4.60 34.59
C ASP A 103 -8.33 -4.40 34.01
N ALA A 104 -7.36 -5.21 34.45
CA ALA A 104 -6.01 -5.19 33.89
C ALA A 104 -6.01 -5.56 32.40
N THR A 105 -6.84 -6.51 31.98
CA THR A 105 -6.95 -6.91 30.57
C THR A 105 -7.63 -5.83 29.74
N ILE A 106 -8.71 -5.24 30.25
CA ILE A 106 -9.41 -4.11 29.61
C ILE A 106 -8.43 -2.96 29.42
N GLY A 107 -7.69 -2.56 30.46
CA GLY A 107 -6.70 -1.50 30.36
C GLY A 107 -5.60 -1.78 29.34
N ARG A 108 -5.19 -3.04 29.16
CA ARG A 108 -4.25 -3.44 28.10
C ARG A 108 -4.85 -3.32 26.70
N LEU A 109 -6.11 -3.71 26.51
CA LEU A 109 -6.84 -3.56 25.25
C LEU A 109 -7.02 -2.08 24.89
N ASP A 110 -7.41 -1.24 25.84
CA ASP A 110 -7.54 0.20 25.64
C ASP A 110 -6.21 0.83 25.25
N SER A 111 -5.13 0.46 25.95
CA SER A 111 -3.77 0.93 25.65
C SER A 111 -3.28 0.47 24.28
N GLN A 112 -3.69 -0.71 23.82
CA GLN A 112 -3.39 -1.23 22.48
C GLN A 112 -4.17 -0.45 21.41
N SER A 113 -5.47 -0.24 21.62
CA SER A 113 -6.32 0.55 20.73
C SER A 113 -5.83 1.99 20.59
N LEU A 114 -5.46 2.64 21.68
CA LEU A 114 -4.91 4.00 21.66
C LEU A 114 -3.60 4.07 20.88
N ARG A 115 -2.71 3.08 21.04
CA ARG A 115 -1.45 3.00 20.28
C ARG A 115 -1.72 2.87 18.78
N GLU A 116 -2.68 2.04 18.37
CA GLU A 116 -3.05 1.88 16.96
C GLU A 116 -3.64 3.16 16.37
N ALA A 117 -4.50 3.86 17.12
CA ALA A 117 -5.04 5.16 16.71
C ALA A 117 -3.94 6.22 16.55
N GLN A 118 -3.00 6.30 17.50
CA GLN A 118 -1.86 7.22 17.44
C GLN A 118 -0.95 6.94 16.24
N GLU A 119 -0.68 5.67 15.95
CA GLU A 119 0.18 5.28 14.82
C GLU A 119 -0.50 5.57 13.48
N THR A 120 -1.82 5.41 13.40
CA THR A 120 -2.60 5.80 12.23
C THR A 120 -2.50 7.31 11.98
N LEU A 121 -2.74 8.12 13.01
CA LEU A 121 -2.59 9.58 12.92
C LEU A 121 -1.16 10.01 12.55
N ARG A 122 -0.13 9.32 13.07
CA ARG A 122 1.26 9.58 12.69
C ARG A 122 1.50 9.35 11.20
N ARG A 123 1.02 8.22 10.66
CA ARG A 123 1.15 7.89 9.24
C ARG A 123 0.43 8.90 8.36
N GLU A 124 -0.81 9.26 8.70
CA GLU A 124 -1.58 10.28 7.96
C GLU A 124 -0.89 11.65 7.99
N ASN A 125 -0.39 12.08 9.16
CA ASN A 125 0.31 13.36 9.27
C ASN A 125 1.58 13.39 8.41
N GLN A 126 2.32 12.28 8.36
CA GLN A 126 3.50 12.16 7.51
C GLN A 126 3.12 12.23 6.02
N GLN A 127 2.08 11.51 5.60
CA GLN A 127 1.59 11.57 4.21
C GLN A 127 1.18 12.98 3.81
N LEU A 128 0.47 13.71 4.67
CA LEU A 128 0.10 15.11 4.43
C LEU A 128 1.33 16.01 4.29
N ARG A 129 2.36 15.82 5.11
CA ARG A 129 3.62 16.57 5.01
C ARG A 129 4.36 16.28 3.70
N ASP A 130 4.41 15.02 3.29
CA ASP A 130 5.06 14.61 2.04
C ASP A 130 4.35 15.21 0.82
N LEU A 131 3.00 15.23 0.83
CA LEU A 131 2.20 15.87 -0.21
C LEU A 131 2.41 17.39 -0.25
N LEU A 132 2.49 18.05 0.92
CA LEU A 132 2.78 19.48 0.99
C LEU A 132 4.17 19.80 0.43
N LEU A 133 5.19 19.01 0.78
CA LEU A 133 6.54 19.18 0.24
C LEU A 133 6.57 18.99 -1.28
N ALA A 134 5.90 17.97 -1.79
CA ALA A 134 5.81 17.72 -3.24
C ALA A 134 5.04 18.80 -4.01
N ALA A 135 4.14 19.54 -3.34
CA ALA A 135 3.37 20.63 -3.95
C ALA A 135 4.06 22.01 -3.83
N THR A 136 5.04 22.16 -2.94
CA THR A 136 5.70 23.44 -2.65
C THR A 136 7.18 23.48 -3.06
N GLY A 137 7.76 22.35 -3.44
CA GLY A 137 9.06 22.22 -4.11
C GLY A 137 8.93 22.06 -5.61
#